data_AF-A0A520DNY8-F1
#
_entry.id   AF-A0A520DNY8-F1
#
_cell.length_a   1.000
_cell.length_b   1.000
_cell.length_c   1.000
_cell.angle_alpha   90.00
_cell.angle_beta   90.00
_cell.angle_gamma   90.00
#
_symmetry.space_group_name_H-M   'P 1'
#
loop_
_entity.id
_entity.type
_entity.pdbx_description
1 polymer ?
#
loop_
_entity_poly.entity_id
_entity_poly.type
_entity_poly.pdbx_seq_one_letter_code
_entity_poly.pdbx_strand_id
1 'polypeptide(L)'
;MAKVKRSTHKTKNTLIKKISSILSRVLLWFLMFTVLWVLIYRFVNPPITLLMIQRNIERSSDDKPSKMKKEWVDFDDISNNMKRAAVSAEDQ
;
A
#
# COMPACT_ATOMS: atom_id res chain seq x y z
N MET A 1 -29.54 7.72 60.34
CA MET A 1 -28.87 6.76 59.43
C MET A 1 -28.45 7.52 58.16
N ALA A 2 -27.18 7.86 57.99
CA ALA A 2 -26.69 8.56 56.81
C ALA A 2 -26.23 7.55 55.74
N LYS A 3 -26.85 7.56 54.55
CA LYS A 3 -26.41 6.75 53.39
C LYS A 3 -25.13 7.35 52.80
N VAL A 4 -24.07 6.54 52.79
CA VAL A 4 -22.78 6.87 52.16
C VAL A 4 -22.96 7.00 50.65
N LYS A 5 -22.63 8.16 50.07
CA LYS A 5 -22.50 8.34 48.61
C LYS A 5 -21.26 7.58 48.13
N ARG A 6 -21.44 6.47 47.42
CA ARG A 6 -20.36 5.85 46.63
C ARG A 6 -20.16 6.69 45.37
N SER A 7 -19.07 7.45 45.30
CA SER A 7 -18.61 8.01 44.04
C SER A 7 -17.87 6.90 43.28
N THR A 8 -18.38 6.55 42.11
CA THR A 8 -17.68 5.66 41.18
C THR A 8 -16.94 6.54 40.18
N HIS A 9 -15.62 6.68 40.37
CA HIS A 9 -14.79 7.32 39.35
C HIS A 9 -13.58 6.47 39.00
N LYS A 10 -13.47 6.18 37.70
CA LYS A 10 -12.27 6.03 36.84
C LYS A 10 -12.31 4.76 35.97
N THR A 11 -12.97 4.88 34.82
CA THR A 11 -12.91 3.86 33.73
C THR A 11 -12.36 4.43 32.41
N LYS A 12 -11.88 5.69 32.38
CA LYS A 12 -11.36 6.31 31.15
C LYS A 12 -9.98 5.76 30.76
N ASN A 13 -9.11 5.48 31.74
CA ASN A 13 -7.75 5.00 31.48
C ASN A 13 -7.71 3.56 30.94
N THR A 14 -8.68 2.72 31.26
CA THR A 14 -8.71 1.31 30.81
C THR A 14 -9.12 1.20 29.35
N LEU A 15 -10.07 2.01 28.89
CA LEU A 15 -10.50 2.06 27.48
C LEU A 15 -9.41 2.61 26.57
N ILE A 16 -8.76 3.71 26.94
CA ILE A 16 -7.65 4.30 26.15
C ILE A 16 -6.48 3.32 26.04
N LYS A 17 -6.11 2.65 27.15
CA LYS A 17 -5.06 1.61 27.12
C LYS A 17 -5.44 0.42 26.23
N LYS A 18 -6.70 0.01 26.24
CA LYS A 18 -7.19 -1.10 25.40
C LYS A 18 -7.15 -0.72 23.91
N ILE A 19 -7.62 0.47 23.56
CA ILE A 19 -7.56 1.01 22.18
C ILE A 19 -6.11 1.13 21.72
N SER A 20 -5.23 1.72 22.54
CA SER A 20 -3.81 1.87 22.21
C SER A 20 -3.11 0.51 22.00
N SER A 21 -3.44 -0.50 22.81
CA SER A 21 -2.89 -1.86 22.66
C SER A 21 -3.38 -2.56 21.39
N ILE A 22 -4.64 -2.34 20.99
CA ILE A 22 -5.16 -2.86 19.72
C ILE A 22 -4.50 -2.13 18.56
N LEU A 23 -4.45 -0.80 18.61
CA LEU A 23 -3.86 0.02 17.55
C LEU A 23 -2.38 -0.29 17.33
N SER A 24 -1.60 -0.49 18.40
CA SER A 24 -0.18 -0.85 18.28
C SER A 24 0.00 -2.23 17.65
N ARG A 25 -0.84 -3.21 17.99
CA ARG A 25 -0.84 -4.54 17.33
C ARG A 25 -1.20 -4.43 15.86
N VAL A 26 -2.25 -3.67 15.52
CA VAL A 26 -2.66 -3.44 14.12
C VAL A 26 -1.53 -2.78 13.35
N LEU A 27 -0.89 -1.74 13.90
CA LEU A 27 0.22 -1.06 13.27
C LEU A 27 1.42 -1.98 13.04
N LEU A 28 1.75 -2.83 14.03
CA LEU A 28 2.85 -3.79 13.92
C LEU A 28 2.56 -4.85 12.85
N TRP A 29 1.35 -5.39 12.82
CA TRP A 29 0.94 -6.32 11.76
C TRP A 29 0.91 -5.67 10.39
N PHE A 30 0.45 -4.42 10.28
CA PHE A 30 0.47 -3.65 9.04
C PHE A 30 1.91 -3.44 8.53
N LEU A 31 2.83 -3.02 9.41
CA LEU A 31 4.24 -2.87 9.06
C LEU A 31 4.86 -4.20 8.64
N MET A 32 4.64 -5.26 9.40
CA MET A 32 5.19 -6.57 9.07
C MET A 32 4.64 -7.10 7.75
N PHE A 33 3.34 -6.98 7.51
CA PHE A 33 2.70 -7.37 6.27
C PHE A 33 3.21 -6.57 5.06
N THR A 34 3.28 -5.24 5.18
CA THR A 34 3.74 -4.38 4.08
C THR A 34 5.20 -4.63 3.73
N VAL A 35 6.07 -4.81 4.73
CA VAL A 35 7.48 -5.16 4.51
C VAL A 35 7.59 -6.52 3.82
N LEU A 36 6.90 -7.55 4.34
CA LEU A 36 6.92 -8.89 3.73
C LEU A 36 6.40 -8.87 2.30
N TRP A 37 5.30 -8.15 2.05
CA TRP A 37 4.74 -7.98 0.72
C TRP A 37 5.76 -7.36 -0.24
N VAL A 38 6.44 -6.29 0.16
CA VAL A 38 7.46 -5.64 -0.69
C VAL A 38 8.67 -6.55 -0.91
N LEU A 39 9.06 -7.34 0.10
CA LEU A 39 10.14 -8.32 -0.06
C LEU A 39 9.79 -9.42 -1.07
N ILE A 40 8.53 -9.82 -1.20
CA ILE A 40 8.10 -10.75 -2.25
C ILE A 40 8.36 -10.14 -3.64
N TYR A 41 8.12 -8.83 -3.80
CA TYR A 41 8.39 -8.14 -5.07
C TYR A 41 9.87 -8.04 -5.45
N ARG A 42 10.79 -8.36 -4.54
CA ARG A 42 12.21 -8.54 -4.91
C ARG A 42 12.42 -9.75 -5.83
N PHE A 43 11.58 -10.78 -5.71
CA PHE A 43 11.74 -12.05 -6.42
C PHE A 43 10.71 -12.25 -7.52
N VAL A 44 9.54 -11.62 -7.39
CA VAL A 44 8.43 -11.76 -8.33
C VAL A 44 7.97 -10.40 -8.79
N ASN A 45 7.98 -10.19 -10.10
CA ASN A 45 7.48 -8.95 -10.69
C ASN A 45 5.98 -8.76 -10.40
N PRO A 46 5.52 -7.53 -10.11
CA PRO A 46 4.13 -7.31 -9.73
C PRO A 46 3.17 -7.70 -10.87
N PRO A 47 2.13 -8.50 -10.59
CA PRO A 47 1.15 -8.90 -11.60
C PRO A 47 0.25 -7.74 -12.03
N ILE A 48 0.10 -6.72 -11.19
CA ILE A 48 -0.67 -5.52 -11.50
C ILE A 48 -0.11 -4.32 -10.73
N THR A 49 -0.23 -3.13 -11.30
CA THR A 49 0.12 -1.86 -10.65
C THR A 49 -1.03 -0.87 -10.79
N LEU A 50 -1.04 0.17 -9.96
CA LEU A 50 -2.05 1.23 -10.05
C LEU A 50 -2.06 1.90 -11.43
N LEU A 51 -0.87 2.17 -11.99
CA LEU A 51 -0.72 2.76 -13.33
C LEU A 51 -1.30 1.86 -14.43
N MET A 52 -1.12 0.55 -14.31
CA MET A 52 -1.73 -0.42 -15.23
C MET A 52 -3.25 -0.35 -15.19
N ILE A 53 -3.84 -0.22 -14.00
CA ILE A 53 -5.29 -0.11 -13.81
C ILE A 53 -5.79 1.22 -14.40
N GLN A 54 -5.14 2.34 -14.05
CA GLN A 54 -5.51 3.67 -14.54
C GLN A 54 -5.52 3.73 -16.07
N ARG A 55 -4.45 3.26 -16.72
CA ARG A 55 -4.37 3.20 -18.18
C ARG A 55 -5.46 2.32 -18.81
N ASN A 56 -5.88 1.26 -18.15
CA ASN A 56 -6.95 0.41 -18.66
C ASN A 56 -8.31 1.10 -18.58
N ILE A 57 -8.58 1.79 -17.46
CA ILE A 57 -9.80 2.58 -17.28
C ILE A 57 -9.87 3.70 -18.33
N GLU A 58 -8.78 4.44 -18.53
CA GLU A 58 -8.69 5.52 -19.53
C GLU A 58 -8.95 5.04 -20.97
N ARG A 59 -8.40 3.87 -21.34
CA ARG A 59 -8.69 3.29 -22.65
C ARG A 59 -10.14 2.86 -22.80
N SER A 60 -10.72 2.35 -21.72
CA SER A 60 -12.12 1.91 -21.72
C SER A 60 -13.08 3.09 -21.83
N SER A 61 -12.74 4.26 -21.26
CA SER A 61 -13.52 5.50 -21.47
C SER A 61 -13.42 6.06 -22.88
N ASP A 62 -12.35 5.73 -23.61
CA ASP A 62 -12.12 6.13 -25.01
C ASP A 62 -12.74 5.14 -26.03
N ASP A 63 -13.60 4.21 -25.60
CA ASP A 63 -14.12 3.09 -26.41
C ASP A 63 -13.04 2.22 -27.08
N LYS A 64 -11.80 2.24 -26.55
CA LYS A 64 -10.70 1.41 -27.03
C LYS A 64 -10.70 0.09 -26.26
N PRO A 65 -10.45 -1.05 -26.93
CA PRO A 65 -10.33 -2.32 -26.23
C PRO A 65 -9.16 -2.29 -25.24
N SER A 66 -9.38 -2.92 -24.08
CA SER A 66 -8.34 -3.24 -23.11
C SER A 66 -7.23 -4.02 -23.83
N LYS A 67 -6.04 -3.42 -23.95
CA LYS A 67 -4.89 -4.00 -24.63
C LYS A 67 -3.65 -3.73 -23.81
N MET A 68 -3.51 -4.47 -22.72
CA MET A 68 -2.34 -4.39 -21.84
C MET A 68 -1.41 -5.56 -22.14
N LYS A 69 -0.39 -5.31 -22.96
CA LYS A 69 0.74 -6.23 -23.15
C LYS A 69 1.87 -5.78 -22.24
N LYS A 70 2.39 -6.69 -21.43
CA LYS A 70 3.54 -6.43 -20.58
C LYS A 70 4.45 -7.65 -20.56
N GLU A 71 5.74 -7.37 -20.53
CA GLU A 71 6.81 -8.35 -20.36
C GLU A 71 7.84 -7.70 -19.45
N TRP A 72 8.23 -8.42 -18.41
CA TRP A 72 9.27 -7.96 -17.50
C TRP A 72 10.61 -8.43 -18.05
N VAL A 73 11.54 -7.50 -18.21
CA VAL A 73 12.87 -7.73 -18.76
C VAL A 73 13.88 -7.15 -17.77
N ASP A 74 15.00 -7.84 -17.60
CA ASP A 74 16.06 -7.39 -16.70
C ASP A 74 16.64 -6.06 -17.19
N PHE A 75 17.04 -5.19 -16.26
CA PHE A 75 17.49 -3.85 -16.60
C PHE A 75 18.68 -3.86 -17.57
N ASP A 76 19.58 -4.84 -17.45
CA ASP A 76 20.77 -4.96 -18.30
C ASP A 76 20.44 -5.34 -19.75
N ASP A 77 19.31 -6.04 -19.96
CA ASP A 77 18.84 -6.45 -21.29
C ASP A 77 18.09 -5.33 -22.03
N ILE A 78 17.77 -4.23 -21.35
CA ILE A 78 17.10 -3.07 -21.97
C ILE A 78 18.11 -2.23 -22.75
N SER A 79 17.78 -1.88 -24.00
CA SER A 79 18.61 -1.00 -24.84
C SER A 79 18.92 0.35 -24.16
N ASN A 80 20.14 0.84 -24.32
CA ASN A 80 20.57 2.13 -23.73
C ASN A 80 19.73 3.32 -24.21
N ASN A 81 19.23 3.28 -25.44
CA ASN A 81 18.35 4.32 -25.98
C ASN A 81 17.02 4.38 -25.24
N MET A 82 16.43 3.22 -24.90
CA MET A 82 15.18 3.16 -24.13
C MET A 82 15.38 3.65 -22.70
N LYS A 83 16.49 3.26 -22.04
CA LYS A 83 16.85 3.75 -20.69
C LYS A 83 16.89 5.28 -20.67
N ARG A 84 17.59 5.88 -21.64
CA ARG A 84 17.70 7.35 -21.79
C ARG A 84 16.36 8.00 -22.09
N ALA A 85 15.58 7.44 -23.02
CA ALA A 85 14.27 7.98 -23.37
C ALA A 85 13.31 8.00 -22.17
N ALA A 86 13.33 6.97 -21.33
CA ALA A 86 12.52 6.92 -20.11
C ALA A 86 12.94 8.01 -19.11
N VAL A 87 14.25 8.16 -18.84
CA VAL A 87 14.77 9.20 -17.95
C VAL A 87 14.42 10.60 -18.47
N SER A 88 14.62 10.87 -19.76
CA SER A 88 14.27 12.16 -20.37
C SER A 88 12.77 12.43 -20.47
N ALA A 89 11.91 11.42 -20.32
CA ALA A 89 10.46 11.61 -20.33
C ALA A 89 9.89 11.88 -18.93
N GLU A 90 10.49 11.31 -17.88
CA GLU A 90 10.04 11.48 -16.49
C GLU A 90 10.72 12.68 -15.81
N ASP A 91 12.04 12.84 -15.99
CA ASP A 91 12.89 13.82 -15.30
C ASP A 91 13.48 14.86 -16.28
N GLN A 92 12.72 15.29 -17.30
CA GLN A 92 13.20 16.25 -18.33
C GLN A 92 13.64 17.60 -17.77
#